data_AF-F0IBH3-F1
#
_entry.id   AF-F0IBH3-F1
#
_cell.length_a   1.000
_cell.length_b   1.000
_cell.length_c   1.000
_cell.angle_alpha   90.00
_cell.angle_beta   90.00
_cell.angle_gamma   90.00
#
_symmetry.space_group_name_H-M   'P 1'
#
loop_
_entity.id
_entity.type
_entity.pdbx_description
1 polymer ?
#
loop_
_entity_poly.entity_id
_entity_poly.type
_entity_poly.pdbx_seq_one_letter_code
_entity_poly.pdbx_strand_id
1 'polypeptide(L)' 'MVKAQSPKVESVQIDWEETQWSDGGLTNPEYYINVFGRINNIEESGWGVDIPINDDDESVNLEEMIIGNYISIGGEPID' A
#
# COMPACT_ATOMS: atom_id res chain seq x y z
N MET A 1 -8.50 -11.61 -7.21
CA MET A 1 -7.72 -12.82 -6.84
C MET A 1 -6.33 -12.76 -7.50
N VAL A 2 -5.35 -12.06 -6.93
CA VAL A 2 -3.87 -12.14 -6.99
C VAL A 2 -3.42 -13.56 -6.55
N LYS A 3 -3.99 -14.55 -7.25
CA LYS A 3 -3.65 -15.96 -7.15
C LYS A 3 -2.17 -16.05 -7.54
N ALA A 4 -1.39 -16.71 -6.69
CA ALA A 4 -0.07 -17.25 -6.96
C ALA A 4 1.17 -16.33 -6.88
N GLN A 5 1.74 -16.20 -5.68
CA GLN A 5 3.21 -16.25 -5.53
C GLN A 5 3.71 -17.56 -4.86
N SER A 6 2.78 -18.40 -4.40
CA SER A 6 3.04 -19.81 -4.08
C SER A 6 2.13 -20.68 -4.93
N PRO A 7 2.54 -21.90 -5.34
CA PRO A 7 1.60 -22.89 -5.89
C PRO A 7 0.48 -23.27 -4.90
N LYS A 8 0.55 -22.86 -3.61
CA LYS A 8 -0.54 -22.93 -2.62
C LYS A 8 -1.53 -21.74 -2.69
N VAL A 9 -1.10 -20.61 -3.26
CA VAL A 9 -1.91 -19.39 -3.23
C VAL A 9 -2.83 -19.41 -4.41
N GLU A 10 -4.09 -19.74 -4.11
CA GLU A 10 -5.21 -19.70 -5.01
C GLU A 10 -5.79 -18.27 -5.19
N SER A 11 -5.39 -17.25 -4.45
CA SER A 11 -5.81 -15.88 -4.78
C SER A 11 -5.26 -14.89 -3.82
N VAL A 12 -5.20 -13.63 -4.25
CA VAL A 12 -5.13 -12.49 -3.36
C VAL A 12 -6.20 -11.49 -3.84
N GLN A 13 -7.36 -11.53 -3.22
CA GLN A 13 -8.36 -10.50 -3.54
C GLN A 13 -7.83 -9.20 -2.92
N ILE A 14 -7.61 -8.19 -3.77
CA ILE A 14 -7.46 -6.83 -3.26
C ILE A 14 -8.89 -6.41 -2.98
N ASP A 15 -9.20 -6.25 -1.71
CA ASP A 15 -10.47 -5.65 -1.31
C ASP A 15 -10.35 -4.14 -1.54
N TRP A 16 -10.93 -3.68 -2.65
CA TRP A 16 -10.88 -2.27 -3.03
C TRP A 16 -11.70 -1.40 -2.07
N GLU A 17 -12.67 -1.96 -1.33
CA GLU A 17 -13.42 -1.22 -0.31
C GLU A 17 -12.55 -0.99 0.95
N GLU A 18 -11.61 -1.89 1.24
CA GLU A 18 -10.63 -1.72 2.33
C GLU A 18 -9.38 -0.94 1.90
N THR A 19 -9.21 -0.69 0.60
CA THR A 19 -8.09 0.07 0.04
C THR A 19 -8.43 1.56 0.08
N GLN A 20 -7.55 2.33 0.72
CA GLN A 20 -7.70 3.77 0.89
C GLN A 20 -6.52 4.49 0.27
N TRP A 21 -6.71 5.78 -0.03
CA TRP A 21 -5.64 6.64 -0.51
C TRP A 21 -5.74 8.04 0.09
N SER A 22 -4.62 8.73 0.15
CA SER A 22 -4.52 10.13 0.57
C SER A 22 -3.40 10.86 -0.17
N ASP A 23 -3.49 12.18 -0.23
CA ASP A 23 -2.52 13.11 -0.79
C ASP A 23 -1.26 13.30 0.08
N GLY A 24 -0.71 12.20 0.61
CA GLY A 24 0.58 12.20 1.30
C GLY A 24 0.54 12.64 2.78
N GLY A 25 1.53 12.18 3.54
CA GLY A 25 1.54 12.15 5.01
C GLY A 25 1.65 13.52 5.70
N LEU A 26 1.53 13.47 7.04
CA LEU A 26 1.39 14.60 7.98
C LEU A 26 2.35 15.80 7.76
N THR A 27 3.52 15.59 7.16
CA THR A 27 4.57 16.62 7.04
C THR A 27 4.85 17.12 5.62
N ASN A 28 4.48 16.40 4.56
CA ASN A 28 4.84 16.73 3.16
C ASN A 28 3.81 16.16 2.15
N PRO A 29 2.62 16.78 2.03
CA PRO A 29 1.54 16.26 1.19
C PRO A 29 1.79 16.37 -0.33
N GLU A 30 2.65 17.27 -0.78
CA GLU A 30 2.77 17.58 -2.23
C GLU A 30 3.67 16.62 -3.02
N TYR A 31 4.34 15.66 -2.38
CA TYR A 31 5.39 14.85 -3.04
C TYR A 31 5.00 13.40 -3.35
N TYR A 32 3.93 12.88 -2.75
CA TYR A 32 3.55 11.49 -2.91
C TYR A 32 2.07 11.23 -2.61
N ILE A 33 1.52 10.23 -3.28
CA ILE A 33 0.22 9.63 -2.95
C ILE A 33 0.47 8.44 -2.04
N ASN A 34 -0.26 8.34 -0.93
CA ASN A 34 -0.27 7.15 -0.08
C ASN A 34 -1.40 6.23 -0.49
N VAL A 35 -1.12 4.95 -0.70
CA VAL A 35 -2.14 3.89 -0.85
C VAL A 35 -1.92 2.88 0.26
N PHE A 36 -2.97 2.61 1.03
CA PHE A 36 -2.87 1.77 2.22
C PHE A 36 -4.15 0.98 2.43
N GLY A 37 -4.07 -0.06 3.25
CA GLY A 37 -5.25 -0.87 3.56
C GLY A 37 -4.97 -1.99 4.54
N ARG A 38 -5.98 -2.83 4.71
CA ARG A 38 -5.94 -4.03 5.55
C ARG A 38 -5.63 -5.26 4.69
N ILE A 39 -5.36 -6.37 5.37
CA ILE A 39 -5.09 -7.67 4.76
C ILE A 39 -6.17 -8.65 5.21
N ASN A 40 -6.89 -9.23 4.26
CA ASN A 40 -7.85 -10.32 4.48
C ASN A 40 -8.92 -10.01 5.57
N ASN A 41 -9.42 -8.78 5.69
CA ASN A 41 -10.36 -8.35 6.74
C ASN A 41 -9.82 -8.44 8.18
N ILE A 42 -8.49 -8.53 8.36
CA ILE A 42 -7.88 -8.48 9.69
C ILE A 42 -7.80 -7.01 10.10
N GLU A 43 -8.66 -6.60 11.04
CA GLU A 43 -8.81 -5.21 11.47
C GLU A 43 -7.49 -4.57 11.94
N GLU A 44 -6.70 -5.33 12.69
CA GLU A 44 -5.41 -4.88 13.23
C GLU A 44 -4.25 -5.04 12.24
N SER A 45 -4.50 -5.39 10.98
CA SER A 45 -3.47 -5.51 9.96
C SER A 45 -3.33 -4.25 9.12
N GLY A 46 -2.13 -4.04 8.58
CA GLY A 46 -1.87 -2.89 7.73
C GLY A 46 -0.76 -3.11 6.72
N TRP A 47 -0.90 -2.44 5.58
CA TRP A 47 0.15 -2.21 4.59
C TRP A 47 0.00 -0.79 4.04
N GLY A 48 1.09 -0.20 3.58
CA GLY A 48 1.07 1.11 2.95
C GLY A 48 2.22 1.27 1.96
N VAL A 49 1.91 1.93 0.85
CA VAL A 49 2.83 2.23 -0.24
C VAL A 49 2.74 3.72 -0.55
N ASP A 50 3.91 4.35 -0.60
CA ASP A 50 4.09 5.71 -1.06
C ASP A 50 4.40 5.66 -2.55
N ILE A 51 3.64 6.41 -3.35
CA ILE A 51 3.82 6.57 -4.79
C ILE A 51 4.27 8.01 -5.05
N PRO A 52 5.54 8.24 -5.41
CA PRO A 52 6.02 9.59 -5.70
C PRO A 52 5.30 10.22 -6.89
N ILE A 53 5.28 11.55 -6.91
CA ILE A 53 4.78 12.35 -8.03
C ILE A 53 5.98 13.00 -8.72
N ASN A 54 6.01 12.98 -10.05
CA ASN A 54 7.04 13.65 -10.83
C ASN A 54 6.87 15.18 -10.77
N ASP A 55 7.96 15.90 -10.51
CA ASP A 55 7.95 17.36 -10.38
C ASP A 55 7.59 18.10 -11.69
N ASP A 56 7.80 17.47 -12.86
CA ASP A 56 7.70 18.12 -14.16
C ASP A 56 6.30 18.09 -14.77
N ASP A 57 5.52 17.04 -14.55
CA ASP A 57 4.19 16.87 -15.12
C ASP A 57 3.11 16.39 -14.14
N GLU A 58 3.42 16.34 -12.84
CA GLU A 58 2.53 15.88 -11.76
C GLU A 58 2.02 14.43 -11.97
N SER A 59 2.65 13.65 -12.85
CA SER A 59 2.29 12.25 -13.05
C SER A 59 2.83 11.36 -11.93
N VAL A 60 2.17 10.22 -11.72
CA VAL A 60 2.61 9.22 -10.75
C VAL A 60 3.87 8.51 -11.24
N ASN A 61 4.88 8.42 -10.39
CA ASN A 61 6.09 7.65 -10.62
C ASN A 61 5.96 6.25 -10.01
N LEU A 62 5.53 5.29 -10.82
CA LEU A 62 5.40 3.90 -10.39
C LEU A 62 6.75 3.15 -10.29
N GLU A 63 7.83 3.72 -10.84
CA GLU A 63 9.16 3.10 -10.78
C GLU A 63 9.80 3.28 -9.40
N GLU A 64 9.45 4.36 -8.70
CA GLU A 64 10.00 4.73 -7.40
C GLU A 64 9.06 4.49 -6.22
N MET A 65 8.11 3.57 -6.35
CA MET A 65 7.21 3.21 -5.25
C MET A 65 7.98 2.68 -4.04
N ILE A 66 7.61 3.14 -2.85
CA ILE A 66 8.26 2.79 -1.58
C ILE A 66 7.23 2.17 -0.64
N ILE A 67 7.63 1.14 0.10
CA ILE A 67 6.79 0.62 1.20
C ILE A 67 6.90 1.62 2.36
N GLY A 68 5.83 2.38 2.60
CA GLY A 68 5.76 3.42 3.64
C GLY A 68 5.72 2.82 5.06
N ASN A 69 5.10 1.65 5.21
CA ASN A 69 5.13 0.88 6.46
C ASN A 69 5.22 -0.62 6.19
N TYR A 70 5.88 -1.33 7.12
CA TYR A 70 5.92 -2.78 7.07
C TYR A 70 4.51 -3.37 7.04
N ILE A 71 4.38 -4.48 6.32
CA ILE A 71 3.23 -5.37 6.45
C ILE A 71 3.21 -5.85 7.91
N SER A 72 2.13 -5.55 8.62
CA SER A 72 2.06 -5.77 10.07
C SER A 72 0.69 -6.29 10.52
N ILE A 73 0.67 -6.91 11.70
CA ILE A 73 -0.53 -7.31 12.44
C ILE A 73 -0.36 -6.81 13.88
N GLY A 74 -1.32 -6.03 14.38
CA GLY A 74 -1.24 -5.37 15.69
C GLY A 74 -0.09 -4.37 15.80
N GLY A 75 0.40 -3.84 14.67
CA GLY A 75 1.58 -2.98 14.61
C GLY A 75 2.92 -3.72 14.62
N GLU A 76 2.93 -5.05 14.77
CA GLU A 76 4.14 -5.86 14.72
C GLU A 76 4.42 -6.30 13.27
N PRO A 77 5.63 -6.03 12.71
CA PRO A 77 6.01 -6.50 11.39
C PRO A 77 5.94 -8.03 11.26
N ILE A 78 5.55 -8.51 10.09
CA ILE A 78 5.58 -9.95 9.76
C ILE A 78 6.95 -10.29 9.14
N ASP A 79 7.66 -11.27 9.72
CA ASP A 79 8.92 -11.84 9.21
C ASP A 79 8.72 -12.95 8.15
#